data_AF-A0A2D8GFY3-F1
#
_entry.id   AF-A0A2D8GFY3-F1
#
_cell.length_a   1.000
_cell.length_b   1.000
_cell.length_c   1.000
_cell.angle_alpha   90.00
_cell.angle_beta   90.00
_cell.angle_gamma   90.00
#
_symmetry.space_group_name_H-M   'P 1'
#
loop_
_entity.id
_entity.type
_entity.pdbx_description
1 polymer ?
#
loop_
_entity_poly.entity_id
_entity_poly.type
_entity_poly.pdbx_seq_one_letter_code
_entity_poly.pdbx_strand_id
1 'polypeptide(L)'
;MLDRLRAWPAFTVLIGWTLFLWASRTRNVVSNDALSAWGTAWRLGVVVVFVALAVGALRRSARNRVLPVLIWWTIGYWLVRGGGIVLDANHDASFKVVHSVLMVISIGAAMWVWRTRSR
;
A
#
# COMPACT_ATOMS: atom_id res chain seq x y z
N MET A 1 -7.66 -19.30 19.39
CA MET A 1 -6.55 -19.77 18.52
C MET A 1 -6.93 -19.74 17.04
N LEU A 2 -8.15 -20.15 16.69
CA LEU A 2 -8.66 -20.21 15.31
C LEU A 2 -8.75 -18.85 14.60
N ASP A 3 -9.11 -17.76 15.31
CA ASP A 3 -9.19 -16.41 14.71
C ASP A 3 -7.82 -15.89 14.29
N ARG A 4 -6.79 -16.28 15.06
CA ARG A 4 -5.40 -16.00 14.72
C ARG A 4 -5.06 -16.70 13.40
N LEU A 5 -5.34 -17.99 13.24
CA LEU A 5 -5.07 -18.73 11.99
C LEU A 5 -5.82 -18.17 10.78
N ARG A 6 -7.06 -17.68 10.96
CA ARG A 6 -7.86 -17.04 9.90
C ARG A 6 -7.30 -15.70 9.42
N ALA A 7 -6.66 -14.94 10.30
CA ALA A 7 -6.09 -13.63 9.96
C ALA A 7 -4.72 -13.73 9.28
N TRP A 8 -4.00 -14.86 9.41
CA TRP A 8 -2.64 -15.02 8.87
C TRP A 8 -2.55 -14.91 7.34
N PRO A 9 -3.44 -15.52 6.54
CA PRO A 9 -3.43 -15.35 5.10
C PRO A 9 -3.63 -13.88 4.71
N ALA A 10 -4.65 -13.22 5.25
CA ALA A 10 -4.95 -11.82 4.97
C ALA A 10 -3.78 -10.90 5.34
N PHE A 11 -3.19 -11.13 6.52
CA PHE A 11 -2.03 -10.38 7.00
C PHE A 11 -0.82 -10.57 6.09
N THR A 12 -0.53 -11.82 5.71
CA THR A 12 0.61 -12.15 4.83
C THR A 12 0.42 -11.52 3.45
N VAL A 13 -0.79 -11.55 2.91
CA VAL A 13 -1.12 -10.89 1.64
C VAL A 13 -0.93 -9.39 1.74
N LEU A 14 -1.46 -8.72 2.76
CA LEU A 14 -1.30 -7.27 2.92
C LEU A 14 0.17 -6.87 3.03
N ILE A 15 0.94 -7.53 3.90
CA ILE A 15 2.35 -7.18 4.12
C ILE A 15 3.18 -7.50 2.87
N GLY A 16 3.05 -8.71 2.32
CA GLY A 16 3.78 -9.13 1.13
C GLY A 16 3.48 -8.25 -0.07
N TRP A 17 2.20 -7.96 -0.32
CA TRP A 17 1.76 -7.06 -1.39
C TRP A 17 2.31 -5.65 -1.22
N THR A 18 2.26 -5.10 0.00
CA THR A 18 2.81 -3.78 0.30
C THR A 18 4.30 -3.73 -0.03
N LEU A 19 5.09 -4.65 0.52
CA LEU A 19 6.54 -4.65 0.29
C LEU A 19 6.89 -4.83 -1.19
N PHE A 20 6.21 -5.75 -1.89
CA PHE A 20 6.41 -5.98 -3.32
C PHE A 20 6.12 -4.72 -4.15
N LEU A 21 4.94 -4.11 -3.96
CA LEU A 21 4.50 -2.96 -4.73
C LEU A 21 5.44 -1.77 -4.54
N TRP A 22 5.84 -1.50 -3.30
CA TRP A 22 6.68 -0.35 -2.98
C TRP A 22 8.15 -0.57 -3.33
N ALA A 23 8.66 -1.81 -3.32
CA ALA A 23 9.97 -2.13 -3.87
C ALA A 23 10.01 -1.88 -5.39
N SER A 24 9.00 -2.36 -6.12
CA SER A 24 8.85 -2.08 -7.56
C SER A 24 8.76 -0.57 -7.83
N ARG A 25 8.01 0.16 -7.01
CA ARG A 25 7.89 1.62 -7.12
C ARG A 25 9.22 2.33 -6.89
N THR A 26 10.02 1.89 -5.93
CA THR A 26 11.34 2.46 -5.63
C THR A 26 12.23 2.40 -6.86
N ARG A 27 12.30 1.21 -7.49
CA ARG A 27 13.06 1.02 -8.73
C ARG A 27 12.62 2.00 -9.82
N ASN A 28 11.31 2.11 -10.04
CA ASN A 28 10.74 2.98 -11.08
C ASN A 28 10.99 4.48 -10.82
N VAL A 29 11.11 4.89 -9.55
CA VAL A 29 11.39 6.29 -9.20
C VAL A 29 12.87 6.61 -9.36
N VAL A 30 13.74 5.70 -8.93
CA VAL A 30 15.21 5.88 -9.02
C VAL A 30 15.69 5.79 -10.46
N SER A 31 15.04 5.00 -11.32
CA SER A 31 15.40 4.88 -12.73
C SER A 31 14.78 5.95 -13.63
N ASN A 32 14.17 7.00 -13.06
CA ASN A 32 13.46 8.02 -13.83
C ASN A 32 14.17 9.36 -13.76
N ASP A 33 15.01 9.62 -14.76
CA ASP A 33 15.82 10.83 -14.87
C ASP A 33 15.01 12.09 -15.21
N ALA A 34 13.73 11.95 -15.57
CA ALA A 34 12.85 13.07 -15.86
C ALA A 34 12.20 13.68 -14.61
N LEU A 35 12.39 13.09 -13.43
CA LEU A 35 11.85 13.61 -12.18
C LEU A 35 12.76 14.69 -11.58
N SER A 36 12.16 15.81 -11.18
CA SER A 36 12.87 16.79 -10.34
C SER A 36 13.27 16.19 -9.00
N ALA A 37 14.32 16.73 -8.36
CA ALA A 37 14.79 16.28 -7.05
C ALA A 37 13.65 16.24 -6.00
N TRP A 38 12.80 17.27 -5.99
CA TRP A 38 11.62 17.30 -5.11
C TRP A 38 10.60 16.21 -5.45
N GLY A 39 10.34 16.02 -6.75
CA GLY A 39 9.43 14.97 -7.23
C GLY A 39 9.90 13.56 -6.85
N THR A 40 11.21 13.32 -6.90
CA THR A 40 11.84 12.08 -6.44
C THR A 40 11.74 11.93 -4.93
N ALA A 41 12.13 12.95 -4.16
CA ALA A 41 12.11 12.93 -2.71
C ALA A 41 10.71 12.65 -2.15
N TRP A 42 9.68 13.32 -2.65
CA TRP A 42 8.29 13.09 -2.23
C TRP A 42 7.84 11.65 -2.46
N ARG A 43 8.13 11.08 -3.63
CA ARG A 43 7.74 9.70 -3.98
C ARG A 43 8.48 8.67 -3.14
N LEU A 44 9.77 8.88 -2.87
CA LEU A 44 10.54 8.03 -1.97
C LEU A 44 10.10 8.17 -0.52
N GLY A 45 9.70 9.36 -0.07
CA GLY A 45 9.13 9.57 1.26
C GLY A 45 7.89 8.69 1.48
N VAL A 46 6.99 8.62 0.49
CA VAL A 46 5.82 7.74 0.55
C VAL A 46 6.22 6.26 0.65
N VAL A 47 7.20 5.82 -0.16
CA VAL A 47 7.75 4.44 -0.09
C VAL A 47 8.21 4.14 1.34
N VAL A 48 9.01 5.04 1.93
CA VAL A 48 9.57 4.87 3.28
C VAL A 48 8.45 4.71 4.31
N VAL A 49 7.39 5.52 4.24
CA VAL A 49 6.23 5.41 5.15
C VAL A 49 5.56 4.04 5.03
N PHE A 50 5.27 3.58 3.81
CA PHE A 50 4.63 2.28 3.61
C PHE A 50 5.50 1.12 4.11
N VAL A 51 6.80 1.14 3.81
CA VAL A 51 7.73 0.10 4.26
C VAL A 51 7.87 0.12 5.78
N ALA A 52 8.02 1.29 6.39
CA ALA A 52 8.12 1.43 7.83
C ALA A 52 6.85 0.93 8.55
N LEU A 53 5.67 1.25 8.02
CA LEU A 53 4.40 0.76 8.56
C LEU A 53 4.26 -0.77 8.39
N ALA A 54 4.66 -1.33 7.25
CA ALA A 54 4.64 -2.77 7.02
C ALA A 54 5.58 -3.52 7.97
N VAL A 55 6.82 -3.06 8.12
CA VAL A 55 7.80 -3.65 9.04
C VAL A 55 7.35 -3.47 10.50
N GLY A 56 6.83 -2.30 10.86
CA GLY A 56 6.27 -2.06 12.20
C GLY A 56 5.08 -2.98 12.51
N ALA A 57 4.26 -3.28 11.51
CA ALA A 57 3.13 -4.20 11.64
C ALA A 57 3.56 -5.66 11.79
N LEU A 58 4.78 -6.07 11.43
CA LEU A 58 5.31 -7.42 11.67
C LEU A 58 5.60 -7.71 13.16
N ARG A 59 5.64 -6.68 14.02
CA ARG A 59 5.87 -6.86 15.46
C ARG A 59 4.77 -7.74 16.05
N ARG A 60 5.15 -8.91 16.57
CA ARG A 60 4.26 -9.87 17.24
C ARG A 60 3.85 -9.34 18.62
N SER A 61 2.88 -8.44 18.65
CA SER A 61 2.30 -7.89 19.87
C SER A 61 0.78 -7.88 19.79
N ALA A 62 0.12 -8.27 20.89
CA ALA A 62 -1.33 -8.14 21.03
C ALA A 62 -1.82 -6.68 20.91
N ARG A 63 -0.93 -5.72 21.16
CA ARG A 63 -1.21 -4.28 21.11
C ARG A 63 -0.66 -3.63 19.83
N ASN A 64 -0.60 -4.35 18.72
CA ASN A 64 -0.10 -3.82 17.46
C ASN A 64 -1.01 -2.67 16.93
N ARG A 65 -0.62 -1.45 17.28
CA ARG A 65 -1.25 -0.18 16.87
C ARG A 65 -0.82 0.26 15.47
N VAL A 66 0.24 -0.33 14.91
CA VAL A 66 0.76 0.02 13.59
C VAL A 66 -0.11 -0.59 12.49
N LEU A 67 -0.63 -1.80 12.69
CA LEU A 67 -1.47 -2.46 11.69
C LEU A 67 -2.73 -1.66 11.30
N PRO A 68 -3.53 -1.10 12.22
CA PRO A 68 -4.63 -0.21 11.87
C PRO A 68 -4.18 1.04 11.10
N VAL A 69 -3.02 1.60 11.47
CA VAL A 69 -2.46 2.76 10.76
C VAL A 69 -2.10 2.38 9.33
N LEU A 70 -1.46 1.23 9.11
CA LEU A 70 -1.15 0.72 7.77
C LEU A 70 -2.42 0.52 6.92
N ILE A 71 -3.48 -0.03 7.51
CA ILE A 71 -4.77 -0.24 6.82
C ILE A 71 -5.34 1.11 6.37
N TRP A 72 -5.50 2.06 7.29
CA TRP A 72 -6.05 3.38 6.97
C TRP A 72 -5.18 4.18 6.01
N TRP A 73 -3.86 4.11 6.19
CA TRP A 73 -2.89 4.75 5.29
C TRP A 73 -2.98 4.17 3.87
N THR A 74 -3.09 2.85 3.74
CA THR A 74 -3.25 2.17 2.44
C THR A 74 -4.52 2.66 1.75
N ILE A 75 -5.65 2.68 2.45
CA ILE A 75 -6.93 3.11 1.89
C ILE A 75 -6.87 4.59 1.49
N GLY A 76 -6.48 5.47 2.40
CA GLY A 76 -6.45 6.90 2.16
C GLY A 76 -5.51 7.30 1.03
N TYR A 77 -4.29 6.76 1.02
CA TYR A 77 -3.33 7.04 -0.03
C TYR A 77 -3.86 6.62 -1.41
N TRP A 78 -4.43 5.41 -1.52
CA TRP A 78 -4.94 4.93 -2.80
C TRP A 78 -6.19 5.68 -3.26
N LEU A 79 -7.07 6.10 -2.36
CA LEU A 79 -8.22 6.94 -2.73
C LEU A 79 -7.77 8.29 -3.29
N VAL A 80 -6.80 8.95 -2.65
CA VAL A 80 -6.30 10.25 -3.12
C VAL A 80 -5.46 10.10 -4.38
N ARG A 81 -4.43 9.25 -4.35
CA ARG A 81 -3.48 9.12 -5.45
C ARG A 81 -4.05 8.32 -6.61
N GLY A 82 -4.67 7.18 -6.34
CA GLY A 82 -5.31 6.34 -7.35
C GLY A 82 -6.49 7.07 -7.99
N GLY A 83 -7.35 7.70 -7.18
CA GLY A 83 -8.43 8.56 -7.68
C GLY A 83 -7.92 9.68 -8.58
N GLY A 84 -6.89 10.42 -8.13
CA GLY A 84 -6.24 11.46 -8.95
C GLY A 84 -5.70 10.94 -10.28
N ILE A 85 -5.11 9.74 -10.31
CA ILE A 85 -4.62 9.13 -11.56
C ILE A 85 -5.77 8.77 -12.51
N VAL A 86 -6.84 8.17 -11.99
CA VAL A 86 -7.98 7.72 -12.81
C VAL A 86 -8.74 8.91 -13.40
N LEU A 87 -8.92 9.96 -12.60
CA LEU A 87 -9.69 11.15 -12.97
C LEU A 87 -8.93 12.13 -13.85
N ASP A 88 -7.59 12.11 -13.84
CA ASP A 88 -6.78 12.99 -14.68
C ASP A 88 -6.85 12.56 -16.17
N ALA A 89 -7.33 13.47 -17.03
CA ALA A 89 -7.52 13.23 -18.46
C ALA A 89 -6.20 13.04 -19.23
N ASN A 90 -5.06 13.47 -18.67
CA ASN A 90 -3.77 13.44 -19.35
C ASN A 90 -3.05 12.08 -19.25
N HIS A 91 -3.56 11.14 -18.45
CA HIS A 91 -2.97 9.80 -18.34
C HIS A 91 -3.55 8.85 -19.38
N ASP A 92 -2.67 8.05 -19.98
CA ASP A 92 -3.05 6.96 -20.88
C ASP A 92 -4.00 5.94 -20.22
N ALA A 93 -4.88 5.35 -21.02
CA ALA A 93 -5.85 4.35 -20.55
C ALA A 93 -5.16 3.15 -19.88
N SER A 94 -4.07 2.65 -20.44
CA SER A 94 -3.29 1.54 -19.88
C SER A 94 -2.71 1.90 -18.50
N PHE A 95 -2.21 3.13 -18.34
CA PHE A 95 -1.72 3.65 -17.08
C PHE A 95 -2.81 3.69 -16.01
N LYS A 96 -4.01 4.17 -16.37
CA LYS A 96 -5.18 4.21 -15.48
C LYS A 96 -5.62 2.81 -15.07
N VAL A 97 -5.65 1.86 -16.00
CA VAL A 97 -6.06 0.47 -15.73
C VAL A 97 -5.11 -0.17 -14.72
N VAL A 98 -3.79 -0.09 -14.95
CA VAL A 98 -2.79 -0.66 -14.04
C VAL A 98 -2.97 -0.06 -12.63
N HIS A 99 -3.05 1.26 -12.51
CA HIS A 99 -3.18 1.90 -11.19
C HIS A 99 -4.52 1.61 -10.51
N SER A 100 -5.60 1.44 -11.28
CA SER A 100 -6.90 1.01 -10.75
C SER A 100 -6.83 -0.41 -10.17
N VAL A 101 -6.19 -1.34 -10.87
CA VAL A 101 -6.00 -2.71 -10.39
C VAL A 101 -5.15 -2.72 -9.11
N LEU A 102 -4.03 -1.99 -9.10
CA LEU A 102 -3.17 -1.87 -7.92
C LEU A 102 -3.93 -1.27 -6.72
N MET A 103 -4.77 -0.26 -6.97
CA MET A 103 -5.66 0.33 -5.96
C MET A 103 -6.63 -0.69 -5.39
N VAL A 104 -7.37 -1.41 -6.25
CA VAL A 104 -8.38 -2.39 -5.83
C VAL A 104 -7.75 -3.51 -5.01
N ILE A 105 -6.61 -4.08 -5.46
CA ILE A 105 -5.91 -5.14 -4.72
C ILE A 105 -5.44 -4.63 -3.36
N SER A 106 -4.86 -3.43 -3.31
CA SER A 106 -4.33 -2.86 -2.07
C SER A 106 -5.43 -2.58 -1.04
N ILE A 107 -6.53 -1.95 -1.47
CA ILE A 107 -7.70 -1.70 -0.61
C ILE A 107 -8.37 -3.01 -0.20
N GLY A 108 -8.52 -3.95 -1.14
CA GLY A 108 -9.09 -5.27 -0.87
C GLY A 108 -8.31 -6.03 0.19
N ALA A 109 -6.98 -6.06 0.10
CA ALA A 109 -6.12 -6.68 1.10
C ALA A 109 -6.25 -6.00 2.47
N ALA A 110 -6.25 -4.66 2.51
CA ALA A 110 -6.41 -3.89 3.74
C ALA A 110 -7.77 -4.16 4.42
N MET A 111 -8.85 -4.19 3.63
CA MET A 111 -10.21 -4.49 4.10
C MET A 111 -10.37 -5.94 4.56
N TRP A 112 -9.69 -6.89 3.91
CA TRP A 112 -9.69 -8.29 4.32
C TRP A 112 -9.05 -8.47 5.71
N VAL A 113 -7.92 -7.81 5.96
CA VAL A 113 -7.30 -7.78 7.30
C VAL A 113 -8.21 -7.11 8.32
N TRP A 114 -8.84 -5.98 7.96
CA TRP A 114 -9.77 -5.29 8.86
C TRP A 114 -10.92 -6.20 9.30
N ARG A 115 -11.60 -6.86 8.34
CA ARG A 115 -12.74 -7.74 8.61
C ARG A 115 -12.37 -9.01 9.39
N THR A 116 -11.17 -9.55 9.18
CA THR A 116 -10.72 -10.75 9.91
C THR A 116 -10.28 -10.44 11.33
N ARG A 117 -9.87 -9.20 11.62
CA ARG A 117 -9.53 -8.74 12.97
C ARG A 117 -10.76 -8.37 13.82
N SER A 118 -11.84 -7.92 13.18
CA SER A 118 -13.07 -7.47 13.85
C SER A 118 -14.07 -8.59 14.15
N ARG A 119 -13.78 -9.83 13.76
CA ARG A 119 -14.56 -11.03 14.05
C ARG A 119 -13.86 -11.81 15.16
#